data_AF-A0AAE4H7T9-F1
#
_entry.id   AF-A0AAE4H7T9-F1
#
_cell.length_a   1.000
_cell.length_b   1.000
_cell.length_c   1.000
_cell.angle_alpha   90.00
_cell.angle_beta   90.00
_cell.angle_gamma   90.00
#
_symmetry.space_group_name_H-M   'P 1'
#
loop_
_entity.id
_entity.type
_entity.pdbx_description
1 polymer ?
#
loop_
_entity_poly.entity_id
_entity_poly.type
_entity_poly.pdbx_seq_one_letter_code
_entity_poly.pdbx_strand_id
1 'polypeptide(L)'
;MAFKGKGRAVNREELAEVFGVSLNTITGWIRRGCPFEQRGRQGKPWRFNTKDVSEWLRDEARAEAESDAPMDEFELKLRKLAAETAQAELDLAAARRQVAPIDEFERARAMENAVVRANVMNVPSRVVSQLIGETDEGRFKEVLKAELVQALEAAAESDIELEEEEADDADD
;
A
#
# COMPACT_ATOMS: atom_id res chain seq x y z
N MET A 1 -32.85 -28.77 -21.82
CA MET A 1 -33.26 -27.58 -22.60
C MET A 1 -32.88 -27.83 -24.05
N ALA A 2 -33.78 -27.57 -25.00
CA ALA A 2 -33.59 -27.90 -26.41
C ALA A 2 -33.11 -26.66 -27.19
N PHE A 3 -31.87 -26.77 -27.67
CA PHE A 3 -31.18 -26.19 -28.83
C PHE A 3 -31.60 -24.85 -29.46
N LYS A 4 -30.56 -24.05 -29.79
CA LYS A 4 -30.57 -23.04 -30.86
C LYS A 4 -29.18 -22.89 -31.53
N GLY A 5 -28.89 -23.68 -32.58
CA GLY A 5 -27.99 -23.28 -33.70
C GLY A 5 -26.96 -24.29 -34.25
N LYS A 6 -26.87 -24.41 -35.59
CA LYS A 6 -25.90 -25.07 -36.52
C LYS A 6 -24.67 -25.88 -36.02
N GLY A 7 -24.71 -26.63 -34.91
CA GLY A 7 -23.65 -27.60 -34.57
C GLY A 7 -23.85 -28.98 -35.21
N ARG A 8 -22.81 -29.83 -35.18
CA ARG A 8 -22.89 -31.22 -35.67
C ARG A 8 -23.24 -32.15 -34.51
N ALA A 9 -24.23 -33.01 -34.72
CA ALA A 9 -24.55 -34.08 -33.78
C ALA A 9 -23.51 -35.21 -33.91
N VAL A 10 -22.79 -35.49 -32.84
CA VAL A 10 -21.67 -36.45 -32.80
C VAL A 10 -21.80 -37.42 -31.63
N ASN A 11 -21.20 -38.61 -31.77
CA ASN A 11 -21.07 -39.57 -30.68
C ASN A 11 -19.84 -39.25 -29.79
N ARG A 12 -19.54 -40.06 -28.77
CA ARG A 12 -18.42 -39.81 -27.84
C ARG A 12 -17.03 -39.88 -28.49
N GLU A 13 -16.85 -40.78 -29.45
CA GLU A 13 -15.58 -40.99 -30.16
C GLU A 13 -15.32 -39.85 -31.13
N GLU A 14 -16.34 -39.47 -31.89
CA GLU A 14 -16.30 -38.31 -32.79
C GLU A 14 -16.13 -37.00 -32.01
N LEU A 15 -16.73 -36.87 -30.83
CA LEU A 15 -16.53 -35.70 -29.97
C LEU A 15 -15.08 -35.63 -29.46
N ALA A 16 -14.50 -36.76 -29.07
CA ALA A 16 -13.10 -36.85 -28.67
C ALA A 16 -12.16 -36.45 -29.82
N GLU A 17 -12.44 -36.91 -31.05
CA GLU A 17 -11.67 -36.55 -32.24
C GLU A 17 -11.80 -35.05 -32.58
N VAL A 18 -13.02 -34.50 -32.59
CA VAL A 18 -13.28 -33.08 -32.90
C VAL A 18 -12.56 -32.13 -31.95
N PHE A 19 -12.48 -32.48 -30.66
CA PHE A 19 -11.83 -31.66 -29.64
C PHE A 19 -10.38 -32.08 -29.36
N GLY A 20 -9.86 -33.13 -30.02
CA GLY A 20 -8.49 -33.61 -29.84
C GLY A 20 -8.19 -34.16 -28.44
N VAL A 21 -9.16 -34.74 -27.75
CA VAL A 21 -9.06 -35.21 -26.37
C VAL A 21 -9.32 -36.72 -26.23
N SER A 22 -8.98 -37.30 -25.07
CA SER A 22 -9.26 -38.72 -24.81
C SER A 22 -10.75 -38.99 -24.50
N LEU A 23 -11.21 -40.22 -24.73
CA LEU A 23 -12.56 -40.67 -24.32
C LEU A 23 -12.80 -40.56 -22.80
N ASN A 24 -11.73 -40.62 -22.00
CA ASN A 24 -11.82 -40.44 -20.55
C ASN A 24 -12.11 -38.97 -20.20
N THR A 25 -11.50 -38.04 -20.92
CA THR A 25 -11.75 -36.60 -20.81
C THR A 25 -13.22 -36.28 -21.07
N ILE A 26 -13.80 -36.84 -22.15
CA ILE A 26 -15.23 -36.73 -22.45
C ILE A 26 -16.10 -37.31 -21.33
N THR A 27 -15.69 -38.42 -20.71
CA THR A 27 -16.41 -38.99 -19.55
C THR A 27 -16.39 -38.03 -18.37
N GLY A 28 -15.26 -37.35 -18.13
CA GLY A 28 -15.14 -36.29 -17.14
C GLY A 28 -16.09 -35.13 -17.42
N TRP A 29 -16.17 -34.67 -18.67
CA TRP A 29 -17.10 -33.60 -19.06
C TRP A 29 -18.56 -33.96 -18.79
N ILE A 30 -18.98 -35.18 -19.12
CA ILE A 30 -20.35 -35.66 -18.83
C ILE A 30 -20.66 -35.60 -17.33
N ARG A 31 -19.69 -35.95 -16.47
CA ARG A 31 -19.86 -35.88 -15.00
C ARG A 31 -19.98 -34.45 -14.49
N ARG A 32 -19.31 -33.48 -15.14
CA ARG A 32 -19.39 -32.05 -14.81
C ARG A 32 -20.62 -31.34 -15.40
N GLY A 33 -21.48 -32.05 -16.11
CA GLY A 33 -22.73 -31.50 -16.65
C GLY A 33 -22.65 -31.03 -18.11
N CYS A 34 -21.72 -31.58 -18.90
CA CYS A 34 -21.62 -31.31 -20.33
C CYS A 34 -22.98 -31.49 -21.07
N PRO A 35 -23.40 -30.51 -21.89
CA PRO A 35 -24.65 -30.57 -22.64
C PRO A 35 -24.72 -31.75 -23.60
N PHE A 36 -25.85 -32.47 -23.61
CA PHE A 36 -26.09 -33.61 -24.51
C PHE A 36 -27.50 -33.59 -25.12
N GLU A 37 -27.63 -34.12 -26.33
CA GLU A 37 -28.93 -34.27 -27.02
C GLU A 37 -29.62 -35.57 -26.63
N GLN A 38 -28.85 -36.66 -26.50
CA GLN A 38 -29.37 -37.97 -26.13
C GLN A 38 -28.46 -38.63 -25.10
N ARG A 39 -29.06 -38.98 -23.96
CA ARG A 39 -28.41 -39.78 -22.93
C ARG A 39 -28.20 -41.19 -23.44
N GLY A 40 -26.96 -41.69 -23.35
CA GLY A 40 -26.67 -43.07 -23.66
C GLY A 40 -27.33 -44.03 -22.67
N ARG A 41 -27.99 -45.07 -23.19
CA ARG A 41 -28.57 -46.20 -22.42
C ARG A 41 -28.37 -47.48 -23.21
N GLN A 42 -28.64 -48.64 -22.62
CA GLN A 42 -28.50 -49.91 -23.34
C GLN A 42 -29.28 -49.87 -24.67
N GLY A 43 -28.57 -50.05 -25.79
CA GLY A 43 -29.12 -49.96 -27.15
C GLY A 43 -29.26 -48.55 -27.75
N LYS A 44 -28.86 -47.47 -27.06
CA LYS A 44 -28.84 -46.10 -27.62
C LYS A 44 -27.52 -45.38 -27.30
N PRO A 45 -26.73 -44.97 -28.30
CA PRO A 45 -25.48 -44.25 -28.08
C PRO A 45 -25.74 -42.83 -27.58
N TRP A 46 -24.72 -42.23 -26.96
CA TRP A 46 -24.75 -40.80 -26.61
C TRP A 46 -24.72 -39.93 -27.86
N ARG A 47 -25.43 -38.80 -27.83
CA ARG A 47 -25.36 -37.76 -28.87
C ARG A 47 -25.10 -36.40 -28.23
N PHE A 48 -24.12 -35.69 -28.76
CA PHE A 48 -23.71 -34.36 -28.34
C PHE A 48 -23.78 -33.40 -29.51
N ASN A 49 -24.07 -32.15 -29.22
CA ASN A 49 -23.97 -31.07 -30.19
C ASN A 49 -22.62 -30.38 -30.02
N THR A 50 -21.77 -30.36 -31.05
CA THR A 50 -20.43 -29.76 -30.94
C THR A 50 -20.46 -28.27 -30.56
N LYS A 51 -21.49 -27.52 -30.97
CA LYS A 51 -21.64 -26.11 -30.63
C LYS A 51 -21.90 -25.94 -29.14
N ASP A 52 -22.92 -26.64 -28.62
CA ASP A 52 -23.33 -26.52 -27.21
C ASP A 52 -22.19 -26.94 -26.27
N VAL A 53 -21.44 -27.97 -26.63
CA VAL A 53 -20.24 -28.40 -25.87
C VAL A 53 -19.15 -27.33 -25.92
N SER A 54 -18.91 -26.69 -27.07
CA SER A 54 -17.89 -25.64 -27.18
C SER A 54 -18.26 -24.35 -26.43
N GLU A 55 -19.54 -24.00 -26.38
CA GLU A 55 -20.04 -22.87 -25.60
C GLU A 55 -19.90 -23.16 -24.10
N TRP A 56 -20.33 -24.35 -23.66
CA TRP A 56 -20.19 -24.76 -22.27
C TRP A 56 -18.72 -24.77 -21.79
N LEU A 57 -17.78 -25.24 -22.60
CA LEU A 57 -16.35 -25.19 -22.26
C LEU A 57 -15.80 -23.76 -22.16
N ARG A 58 -16.30 -22.83 -22.99
CA ARG A 58 -15.93 -21.41 -22.91
C ARG A 58 -16.50 -20.75 -21.66
N ASP A 59 -17.71 -21.14 -21.27
CA ASP A 59 -18.35 -20.67 -20.06
C ASP A 59 -17.66 -21.23 -18.80
N GLU A 60 -17.27 -22.52 -18.78
CA GLU A 60 -16.42 -23.11 -17.72
C GLU A 60 -15.09 -22.35 -17.61
N ALA A 61 -14.39 -22.11 -18.72
CA ALA A 61 -13.10 -21.39 -18.71
C ALA A 61 -13.24 -19.93 -18.24
N ARG A 62 -14.34 -19.26 -18.58
CA ARG A 62 -14.64 -17.92 -18.08
C ARG A 62 -14.95 -17.95 -16.58
N ALA A 63 -15.76 -18.91 -16.14
CA ALA A 63 -16.09 -19.07 -14.72
C ALA A 63 -14.85 -19.45 -13.89
N GLU A 64 -13.90 -20.21 -14.41
CA GLU A 64 -12.61 -20.48 -13.75
C GLU A 64 -11.73 -19.22 -13.67
N ALA A 65 -11.79 -18.33 -14.66
CA ALA A 65 -11.06 -17.06 -14.65
C ALA A 65 -11.73 -15.97 -13.78
N GLU A 66 -13.06 -16.01 -13.65
CA GLU A 66 -13.86 -15.08 -12.81
C GLU A 66 -14.08 -15.61 -11.38
N SER A 67 -13.89 -16.92 -11.16
CA SER A 67 -13.93 -17.53 -9.84
C SER A 67 -12.76 -17.01 -9.03
N ASP A 68 -13.11 -16.29 -7.96
CA ASP A 68 -12.31 -15.77 -6.86
C ASP A 68 -11.42 -16.86 -6.22
N ALA A 69 -10.41 -17.33 -6.95
CA ALA A 69 -9.30 -18.06 -6.37
C ALA A 69 -8.67 -17.11 -5.34
N PRO A 70 -8.37 -17.57 -4.11
CA PRO A 70 -7.75 -16.72 -3.10
C PRO A 70 -6.55 -16.04 -3.74
N MET A 71 -6.50 -14.70 -3.66
CA MET A 71 -5.42 -13.84 -4.16
C MET A 71 -4.12 -14.63 -4.24
N ASP A 72 -3.66 -14.90 -5.47
CA ASP A 72 -2.61 -15.88 -5.79
C ASP A 72 -1.54 -15.80 -4.72
N GLU A 73 -1.22 -16.91 -4.04
CA GLU A 73 -0.26 -16.94 -2.92
C GLU A 73 1.05 -16.22 -3.29
N PHE A 74 1.37 -16.24 -4.59
CA PHE A 74 2.43 -15.47 -5.21
C PHE A 74 2.25 -13.94 -5.12
N GLU A 75 1.08 -13.40 -5.42
CA GLU A 75 0.76 -11.96 -5.32
C GLU A 75 0.86 -11.46 -3.87
N LEU A 76 0.32 -12.22 -2.91
CA LEU A 76 0.45 -11.89 -1.48
C LEU A 76 1.91 -11.90 -1.03
N LYS A 77 2.69 -12.90 -1.46
CA LYS A 77 4.15 -12.96 -1.19
C LYS A 77 4.89 -11.79 -1.82
N LEU A 78 4.55 -11.40 -3.05
CA LEU A 78 5.17 -10.27 -3.75
C LEU A 78 4.88 -8.95 -3.02
N ARG A 79 3.63 -8.74 -2.58
CA ARG A 79 3.25 -7.56 -1.80
C ARG A 79 3.96 -7.49 -0.45
N LYS A 80 4.07 -8.63 0.24
CA LYS A 80 4.84 -8.73 1.49
C LYS A 80 6.31 -8.38 1.26
N LEU A 81 6.94 -8.97 0.24
CA LEU A 81 8.33 -8.69 -0.10
C LEU A 81 8.57 -7.21 -0.45
N ALA A 82 7.63 -6.59 -1.17
CA ALA A 82 7.70 -5.17 -1.48
C ALA A 82 7.61 -4.29 -0.21
N ALA A 83 6.72 -4.63 0.73
CA ALA A 83 6.60 -3.93 1.99
C ALA A 83 7.86 -4.09 2.87
N GLU A 84 8.41 -5.30 2.97
CA GLU A 84 9.66 -5.58 3.69
C GLU A 84 10.85 -4.81 3.08
N THR A 85 10.90 -4.73 1.75
CA THR A 85 11.95 -3.96 1.05
C THR A 85 11.81 -2.47 1.34
N ALA A 86 10.60 -1.92 1.28
CA ALA A 86 10.34 -0.52 1.59
C ALA A 86 10.68 -0.18 3.05
N GLN A 87 10.36 -1.07 3.99
CA GLN A 87 10.75 -0.90 5.39
C GLN A 87 12.27 -0.88 5.55
N ALA A 88 12.98 -1.85 4.95
CA ALA A 88 14.43 -1.90 5.02
C ALA A 88 15.11 -0.66 4.39
N GLU A 89 14.53 -0.09 3.33
CA GLU A 89 14.99 1.18 2.75
C GLU A 89 14.79 2.37 3.69
N LEU A 90 13.65 2.44 4.40
CA LEU A 90 13.39 3.46 5.41
C LEU A 90 14.33 3.33 6.61
N ASP A 91 14.55 2.11 7.11
CA ASP A 91 15.47 1.85 8.23
C ASP A 91 16.91 2.22 7.86
N LEU A 92 17.33 1.90 6.63
CA LEU A 92 18.63 2.31 6.10
C LEU A 92 18.73 3.84 5.99
N ALA A 93 17.68 4.52 5.55
CA ALA A 93 17.64 5.97 5.46
C ALA A 93 17.69 6.62 6.85
N ALA A 94 16.99 6.06 7.84
CA ALA A 94 17.01 6.51 9.24
C ALA A 94 18.40 6.31 9.86
N ALA A 95 19.01 5.13 9.68
CA ALA A 95 20.38 4.85 10.13
C ALA A 95 21.42 5.78 9.48
N ARG A 96 21.18 6.21 8.22
CA ARG A 96 21.97 7.23 7.52
C ARG A 96 21.62 8.66 7.91
N ARG A 97 20.68 8.87 8.84
CA ARG A 97 20.16 10.17 9.30
C ARG A 97 19.61 11.03 8.16
N GLN A 98 19.00 10.39 7.17
CA GLN A 98 18.38 11.08 6.02
C GLN A 98 16.89 11.36 6.24
N VAL A 99 16.25 10.60 7.14
CA VAL A 99 14.84 10.74 7.51
C VAL A 99 14.72 10.68 9.03
N ALA A 100 13.67 11.31 9.56
CA ALA A 100 13.28 11.27 10.97
C ALA A 100 11.74 11.28 11.05
N PRO A 101 11.15 10.78 12.16
CA PRO A 101 9.72 10.89 12.41
C PRO A 101 9.25 12.36 12.40
N ILE A 102 8.09 12.60 11.79
CA ILE A 102 7.54 13.96 11.64
C ILE A 102 7.17 14.54 13.01
N ASP A 103 6.63 13.72 13.89
CA ASP A 103 6.22 14.10 15.24
C ASP A 103 7.42 14.52 16.11
N GLU A 104 8.55 13.79 16.03
CA GLU A 104 9.81 14.20 16.67
C GLU A 104 10.29 15.56 16.15
N PHE A 105 10.28 15.74 14.83
CA PHE A 105 10.64 17.01 14.21
C PHE A 105 9.73 18.16 14.67
N GLU A 106 8.42 17.95 14.73
CA GLU A 106 7.45 18.94 15.21
C GLU A 106 7.68 19.31 16.67
N ARG A 107 7.95 18.33 17.54
CA ARG A 107 8.32 18.56 18.96
C ARG A 107 9.59 19.40 19.07
N ALA A 108 10.65 19.02 18.36
CA ALA A 108 11.91 19.76 18.33
C ALA A 108 11.71 21.22 17.89
N ARG A 109 10.98 21.43 16.80
CA ARG A 109 10.66 22.78 16.30
C ARG A 109 9.83 23.59 17.27
N ALA A 110 8.90 22.97 17.99
CA ALA A 110 8.11 23.64 19.02
C ALA A 110 8.98 24.10 20.20
N MET A 111 9.91 23.25 20.64
CA MET A 111 10.89 23.56 21.69
C MET A 111 11.83 24.70 21.27
N GLU A 112 12.42 24.64 20.07
CA GLU A 112 13.26 25.72 19.52
C GLU A 112 12.54 27.07 19.54
N ASN A 113 11.31 27.09 19.04
CA ASN A 113 10.51 28.31 18.99
C ASN A 113 10.14 28.82 20.40
N ALA A 114 9.99 27.92 21.37
CA ALA A 114 9.74 28.29 22.76
C ALA A 114 10.95 28.98 23.40
N VAL A 115 12.17 28.47 23.14
CA VAL A 115 13.41 29.08 23.62
C VAL A 115 13.63 30.45 22.99
N VAL A 116 13.49 30.57 21.67
CA VAL A 116 13.59 31.86 20.96
C VAL A 116 12.62 32.88 21.56
N ARG A 117 11.35 32.49 21.75
CA ARG A 117 10.34 33.37 22.35
C ARG A 117 10.73 33.81 23.76
N ALA A 118 11.19 32.89 24.61
CA ALA A 118 11.59 33.20 25.98
C ALA A 118 12.75 34.21 26.01
N ASN A 119 13.79 33.98 25.21
CA ASN A 119 14.97 34.84 25.16
C ASN A 119 14.66 36.25 24.65
N VAL A 120 13.86 36.36 23.58
CA VAL A 120 13.45 37.65 23.00
C VAL A 120 12.55 38.42 23.96
N MET A 121 11.57 37.76 24.59
CA MET A 121 10.66 38.42 25.52
C MET A 121 11.35 38.89 26.81
N ASN A 122 12.53 38.35 27.12
CA ASN A 122 13.35 38.79 28.24
C ASN A 122 14.31 39.96 27.89
N VAL A 123 14.42 40.37 26.62
CA VAL A 123 15.27 41.52 26.22
C VAL A 123 14.94 42.80 26.99
N PRO A 124 13.67 43.22 27.15
CA PRO A 124 13.35 44.48 27.83
C PRO A 124 13.89 44.54 29.25
N SER A 125 13.80 43.44 30.02
CA SER A 125 14.29 43.41 31.40
C SER A 125 15.80 43.61 31.51
N ARG A 126 16.57 43.21 30.49
CA ARG A 126 18.04 43.29 30.47
C ARG A 126 18.58 44.66 30.03
N VAL A 127 17.83 45.39 29.20
CA VAL A 127 18.28 46.70 28.66
C VAL A 127 17.74 47.91 29.41
N VAL A 128 16.69 47.75 30.22
CA VAL A 128 16.03 48.88 30.90
C VAL A 128 17.05 49.74 31.66
N SER A 129 17.95 49.13 32.44
CA SER A 129 18.96 49.87 33.21
C SER A 129 19.94 50.67 32.36
N GLN A 130 20.22 50.22 31.14
CA GLN A 130 21.13 50.88 30.19
C GLN A 130 20.47 52.05 29.45
N LEU A 131 19.13 52.08 29.41
CA LEU A 131 18.34 53.05 28.66
C LEU A 131 17.66 54.10 29.54
N ILE A 132 17.76 53.99 30.88
CA ILE A 132 17.20 55.00 31.78
C ILE A 132 17.87 56.35 31.56
N GLY A 133 17.08 57.36 31.21
CA GLY A 133 17.55 58.71 30.98
C GLY A 133 18.23 58.94 29.63
N GLU A 134 18.29 57.92 28.78
CA GLU A 134 18.77 58.07 27.40
C GLU A 134 17.78 58.91 26.59
N THR A 135 18.30 59.74 25.69
CA THR A 135 17.52 60.63 24.81
C THR A 135 17.94 60.52 23.34
N ASP A 136 19.10 59.91 23.05
CA ASP A 136 19.57 59.66 21.70
C ASP A 136 18.91 58.40 21.12
N GLU A 137 18.04 58.58 20.13
CA GLU A 137 17.40 57.51 19.39
C GLU A 137 18.41 56.54 18.74
N GLY A 138 19.57 57.03 18.30
CA GLY A 138 20.63 56.22 17.73
C GLY A 138 21.16 55.21 18.75
N ARG A 139 21.41 55.68 19.99
CA ARG A 139 21.88 54.83 21.08
C ARG A 139 20.83 53.81 21.53
N PHE A 140 19.54 54.20 21.57
CA PHE A 140 18.44 53.26 21.82
C PHE A 140 18.44 52.09 20.84
N LYS A 141 18.51 52.39 19.53
CA LYS A 141 18.51 51.36 18.49
C LYS A 141 19.73 50.47 18.58
N GLU A 142 20.89 51.02 18.89
CA GLU A 142 22.13 50.27 19.04
C GLU A 142 22.04 49.25 20.19
N VAL A 143 21.63 49.69 21.39
CA VAL A 143 21.51 48.83 22.58
C VAL A 143 20.44 47.76 22.38
N LEU A 144 19.25 48.13 21.88
CA LEU A 144 18.17 47.17 21.62
C LEU A 144 18.58 46.13 20.58
N LYS A 145 19.24 46.55 19.50
CA LYS A 145 19.69 45.63 18.45
C LYS A 145 20.76 44.68 18.98
N ALA A 146 21.75 45.19 19.72
CA ALA A 146 22.79 44.37 20.31
C ALA A 146 22.20 43.29 21.23
N GLU A 147 21.26 43.67 22.09
CA GLU A 147 20.63 42.72 23.01
C GLU A 147 19.73 41.70 22.28
N LEU A 148 18.99 42.12 21.25
CA LEU A 148 18.19 41.19 20.43
C LEU A 148 19.07 40.17 19.71
N VAL A 149 20.22 40.59 19.17
CA VAL A 149 21.19 39.69 18.55
C VAL A 149 21.70 38.69 19.58
N GLN A 150 22.13 39.16 20.75
CA GLN A 150 22.60 38.28 21.82
C GLN A 150 21.52 37.29 22.29
N ALA A 151 20.25 37.71 22.36
CA ALA A 151 19.13 36.85 22.71
C ALA A 151 18.89 35.73 21.68
N LEU A 152 19.06 36.04 20.39
CA LEU A 152 18.90 35.08 19.30
C LEU A 152 20.09 34.13 19.21
N GLU A 153 21.31 34.61 19.40
CA GLU A 153 22.51 33.78 19.47
C GLU A 153 22.42 32.79 20.63
N ALA A 154 22.02 33.26 21.82
CA ALA A 154 21.80 32.38 22.97
C ALA A 154 20.68 31.33 22.75
N ALA A 155 19.67 31.66 21.94
CA ALA A 155 18.63 30.70 21.56
C ALA A 155 19.10 29.70 20.49
N ALA A 156 20.06 30.08 19.65
CA ALA A 156 20.63 29.21 18.62
C ALA A 156 21.65 28.22 19.21
N GLU A 157 22.34 28.61 20.28
CA GLU A 157 23.31 27.78 21.00
C GLU A 157 22.67 26.88 22.08
N SER A 158 21.37 27.01 22.33
CA SER A 158 20.71 26.15 23.31
C SER A 158 20.55 24.73 22.76
N ASP A 159 21.17 23.75 23.42
CA ASP A 159 20.94 22.35 23.12
C ASP A 159 19.50 21.97 23.49
N ILE A 160 18.80 21.34 22.55
CA ILE A 160 17.45 20.81 22.75
C ILE A 160 17.58 19.30 22.79
N GLU A 161 17.53 18.78 24.01
CA GLU A 161 17.47 17.35 24.25
C GLU A 161 16.04 16.88 23.97
N LEU A 162 15.89 16.03 22.94
CA LEU A 162 14.68 15.27 22.73
C LEU A 162 14.80 14.02 23.60
N GLU A 163 13.90 13.83 24.56
CA GLU A 163 13.76 12.55 25.24
C GLU A 163 13.31 11.52 24.19
N GLU A 164 14.11 10.45 24.01
CA GLU A 164 13.69 9.30 23.22
C GLU A 164 12.48 8.67 23.93
N GLU A 165 11.29 8.79 23.34
CA GLU A 165 10.18 7.93 23.75
C GLU A 165 10.60 6.50 23.34
N GLU A 166 10.83 5.63 24.34
CA GLU A 166 11.04 4.21 24.09
C GLU A 166 9.91 3.75 23.17
N ALA A 167 10.27 3.34 21.96
CA ALA A 167 9.33 2.72 21.04
C ALA A 167 8.72 1.54 21.80
N ASP A 168 7.46 1.68 22.17
CA ASP A 168 6.69 0.60 22.77
C ASP A 168 6.61 -0.46 21.68
N ASP A 169 7.55 -1.42 21.72
CA ASP A 169 7.60 -2.59 20.86
C ASP A 169 6.29 -3.35 21.11
N ALA A 170 5.26 -2.95 20.38
CA ALA A 170 3.98 -3.63 20.32
C ALA A 170 4.18 -4.93 19.52
N ASP A 171 4.83 -5.88 20.17
CA ASP A 171 4.91 -7.27 19.77
C ASP A 171 3.61 -7.96 20.22
N ASP A 172 2.64 -8.11 19.29
CA ASP A 172 1.48 -9.00 19.41
C ASP A 172 1.26 -9.79 18.10
#